data_AF-A0A839AWS0-F1
#
_entry.id   AF-A0A839AWS0-F1
#
_cell.length_a   1.000
_cell.length_b   1.000
_cell.length_c   1.000
_cell.angle_alpha   90.00
_cell.angle_beta   90.00
_cell.angle_gamma   90.00
#
_symmetry.space_group_name_H-M   'P 1'
#
loop_
_entity.id
_entity.type
_entity.pdbx_description
1 polymer ?
#
loop_
_entity_poly.entity_id
_entity_poly.type
_entity_poly.pdbx_seq_one_letter_code
_entity_poly.pdbx_strand_id
1 'polypeptide(L)'
;MMPVSRYLCIFINVGLGEAAKLGAAVGVTGNTGRILIPALIGGVEQNIIFQWVSGFLSDSTGVATVTLPMAFPNALFHATAIDSGASASSWNGSAGTTWGFDIGGSTRTTVKVRVLRTTNGTSWVGTSAAGSLFAIGY
;
A
#
# COMPACT_ATOMS: atom_id res chain seq x y z
N MET A 1 -9.93 -39.47 -35.69
CA MET A 1 -8.99 -39.21 -34.58
C MET A 1 -8.32 -37.87 -34.87
N MET A 2 -8.58 -36.82 -34.07
CA MET A 2 -7.91 -35.54 -34.27
C MET A 2 -6.52 -35.59 -33.62
N PRO A 3 -5.44 -35.14 -34.30
CA PRO A 3 -4.12 -35.15 -33.69
C PRO A 3 -4.07 -34.08 -32.59
N VAL A 4 -3.67 -34.50 -31.39
CA VAL A 4 -3.50 -33.69 -30.16
C VAL A 4 -2.40 -32.60 -30.30
N SER A 5 -1.81 -32.45 -31.49
CA SER A 5 -0.50 -31.86 -31.73
C SER A 5 -0.48 -30.36 -32.04
N ARG A 6 -1.61 -29.69 -32.28
CA ARG A 6 -1.53 -28.29 -32.78
C ARG A 6 -1.20 -27.24 -31.72
N TYR A 7 -1.29 -27.56 -30.42
CA TYR A 7 -1.05 -26.61 -29.32
C TYR A 7 -0.35 -27.19 -28.07
N LEU A 8 0.10 -28.44 -28.09
CA LEU A 8 0.76 -29.05 -26.93
C LEU A 8 2.26 -28.71 -26.95
N CYS A 9 2.67 -27.72 -26.15
CA CYS A 9 4.08 -27.45 -25.86
C CYS A 9 4.39 -27.87 -24.42
N ILE A 10 5.33 -28.79 -24.23
CA ILE A 10 5.77 -29.25 -22.91
C ILE A 10 7.17 -28.70 -22.64
N PHE A 11 7.28 -27.81 -21.65
CA PHE A 11 8.55 -27.25 -21.21
C PHE A 11 9.08 -28.06 -20.02
N ILE A 12 9.97 -29.03 -20.28
CA ILE A 12 10.68 -29.80 -19.25
C ILE A 12 12.03 -29.13 -18.97
N ASN A 13 12.43 -29.01 -17.70
CA ASN A 13 13.76 -28.52 -17.27
C ASN A 13 14.13 -27.11 -17.74
N VAL A 14 13.15 -26.25 -17.99
CA VAL A 14 13.37 -24.85 -18.39
C VAL A 14 13.79 -23.91 -17.24
N GLY A 15 14.00 -24.44 -16.02
CA GLY A 15 14.52 -23.66 -14.90
C GLY A 15 13.59 -22.57 -14.37
N LEU A 16 12.27 -22.68 -14.61
CA LEU A 16 11.29 -21.65 -14.24
C LEU A 16 11.05 -21.53 -12.72
N GLY A 17 11.54 -22.49 -11.93
CA GLY A 17 11.41 -22.50 -10.47
C GLY A 17 9.98 -22.75 -9.97
N GLU A 18 9.82 -22.78 -8.65
CA GLU A 18 8.52 -23.04 -8.01
C GLU A 18 7.52 -21.88 -8.17
N ALA A 19 8.02 -20.66 -8.37
CA ALA A 19 7.19 -19.47 -8.60
C ALA A 19 6.39 -19.55 -9.91
N ALA A 20 6.83 -20.34 -10.89
CA ALA A 20 6.13 -20.51 -12.17
C ALA A 20 4.79 -21.26 -12.04
N LYS A 21 4.53 -21.89 -10.90
CA LYS A 21 3.25 -22.56 -10.60
C LYS A 21 2.24 -21.62 -9.95
N LEU A 22 2.67 -20.44 -9.52
CA LEU A 22 1.82 -19.49 -8.79
C LEU A 22 0.82 -18.82 -9.73
N GLY A 23 -0.31 -18.38 -9.16
CA GLY A 23 -1.27 -17.56 -9.88
C GLY A 23 -0.66 -16.26 -10.42
N ALA A 24 -1.34 -15.67 -11.41
CA ALA A 24 -0.99 -14.32 -11.86
C ALA A 24 -1.36 -13.28 -10.78
N ALA A 25 -0.59 -12.19 -10.72
CA ALA A 25 -0.94 -11.07 -9.86
C ALA A 25 -2.28 -10.44 -10.29
N VAL A 26 -3.10 -10.05 -9.31
CA VAL A 26 -4.43 -9.47 -9.55
C VAL A 26 -4.52 -8.11 -8.87
N GLY A 27 -4.98 -7.10 -9.62
CA GLY A 27 -5.12 -5.73 -9.14
C GLY A 27 -6.55 -5.21 -9.22
N VAL A 28 -6.90 -4.35 -8.27
CA VAL A 28 -8.09 -3.48 -8.35
C VAL A 28 -7.60 -2.04 -8.26
N THR A 29 -7.86 -1.24 -9.30
CA THR A 29 -7.36 0.12 -9.44
C THR A 29 -8.43 1.17 -9.14
N GLY A 30 -7.99 2.30 -8.60
CA GLY A 30 -8.80 3.46 -8.25
C GLY A 30 -8.02 4.38 -7.31
N ASN A 31 -8.66 5.43 -6.78
CA ASN A 31 -8.08 6.27 -5.72
C ASN A 31 -7.73 5.45 -4.46
N THR A 32 -8.49 4.39 -4.24
CA THR A 32 -8.21 3.33 -3.28
C THR A 32 -8.11 2.02 -4.06
N GLY A 33 -7.05 1.25 -3.83
CA GLY A 33 -6.79 0.06 -4.62
C GLY A 33 -5.79 -0.89 -3.98
N ARG A 34 -5.55 -2.00 -4.67
CA ARG A 34 -4.64 -3.05 -4.23
C ARG A 34 -4.07 -3.88 -5.37
N ILE A 35 -2.94 -4.52 -5.11
CA ILE A 35 -2.38 -5.61 -5.93
C ILE A 35 -2.08 -6.79 -5.01
N LEU A 36 -2.51 -7.98 -5.41
CA LEU A 36 -2.17 -9.27 -4.82
C LEU A 36 -1.09 -9.91 -5.68
N ILE A 37 0.06 -10.22 -5.08
CA ILE A 37 1.19 -10.89 -5.72
C ILE A 37 1.36 -12.26 -5.07
N PRO A 38 0.97 -13.34 -5.75
CA PRO A 38 1.22 -14.70 -5.28
C PRO A 38 2.71 -14.93 -5.04
N ALA A 39 3.04 -15.50 -3.88
CA ALA A 39 4.41 -15.80 -3.45
C ALA A 39 4.42 -17.04 -2.55
N LEU A 40 5.55 -17.75 -2.53
CA LEU A 40 5.79 -18.82 -1.55
C LEU A 40 6.42 -18.22 -0.29
N ILE A 41 5.64 -18.12 0.78
CA ILE A 41 6.09 -17.62 2.08
C ILE A 41 6.18 -18.81 3.03
N GLY A 42 7.40 -19.17 3.44
CA GLY A 42 7.64 -20.36 4.26
C GLY A 42 7.22 -21.67 3.58
N GLY A 43 7.25 -21.72 2.23
CA GLY A 43 6.85 -22.89 1.44
C GLY A 43 5.34 -23.03 1.20
N VAL A 44 4.53 -22.09 1.69
CA VAL A 44 3.08 -22.04 1.47
C VAL A 44 2.76 -20.91 0.50
N GLU A 45 1.89 -21.17 -0.47
CA GLU A 45 1.37 -20.12 -1.37
C GLU A 45 0.51 -19.13 -0.58
N GLN A 46 0.94 -17.86 -0.61
CA GLN A 46 0.31 -16.73 0.03
C GLN A 46 0.40 -15.51 -0.89
N ASN A 47 -0.23 -14.39 -0.53
CA ASN A 47 -0.12 -13.15 -1.30
C ASN A 47 0.71 -12.12 -0.55
N ILE A 48 1.74 -11.58 -1.19
CA ILE A 48 2.23 -10.24 -0.82
C ILE A 48 1.23 -9.24 -1.36
N ILE A 49 0.77 -8.33 -0.50
CA ILE A 49 -0.32 -7.42 -0.80
C ILE A 49 0.21 -6.00 -0.76
N PHE A 50 0.03 -5.26 -1.85
CA PHE A 50 0.21 -3.82 -1.90
C PHE A 50 -1.16 -3.16 -1.86
N GLN A 51 -1.36 -2.15 -1.02
CA GLN A 51 -2.60 -1.40 -0.93
C GLN A 51 -2.32 0.10 -0.95
N TRP A 52 -3.21 0.89 -1.52
CA TRP A 52 -3.15 2.34 -1.47
C TRP A 52 -4.51 2.97 -1.21
N VAL A 53 -4.49 4.15 -0.57
CA VAL A 53 -5.67 4.96 -0.25
C VAL A 53 -5.29 6.42 -0.45
N SER A 54 -6.02 7.17 -1.29
CA SER A 54 -5.75 8.59 -1.54
C SER A 54 -6.82 9.49 -0.94
N GLY A 55 -6.43 10.67 -0.48
CA GLY A 55 -7.36 11.72 -0.04
C GLY A 55 -7.96 11.51 1.34
N PHE A 56 -7.31 10.72 2.21
CA PHE A 56 -7.74 10.64 3.61
C PHE A 56 -7.34 11.93 4.33
N LEU A 57 -8.04 12.27 5.42
CA LEU A 57 -7.75 13.44 6.23
C LEU A 57 -7.27 13.03 7.62
N SER A 58 -6.31 13.76 8.18
CA SER A 58 -6.05 13.71 9.61
C SER A 58 -7.14 14.43 10.39
N ASP A 59 -7.29 14.07 11.67
CA ASP A 59 -8.09 14.81 12.64
C ASP A 59 -7.37 16.10 13.09
N SER A 60 -7.99 16.83 14.03
CA SER A 60 -7.47 18.07 14.61
C SER A 60 -6.22 17.86 15.48
N THR A 61 -5.90 16.62 15.85
CA THR A 61 -4.70 16.24 16.61
C THR A 61 -3.57 15.73 15.70
N GLY A 62 -3.75 15.82 14.38
CA GLY A 62 -2.76 15.38 13.41
C GLY A 62 -2.63 13.87 13.33
N VAL A 63 -3.68 13.12 13.67
CA VAL A 63 -3.71 11.66 13.52
C VAL A 63 -4.72 11.28 12.44
N ALA A 64 -4.34 10.35 11.56
CA ALA A 64 -5.28 9.70 10.65
C ALA A 64 -5.28 8.20 10.91
N THR A 65 -6.48 7.61 11.02
CA THR A 65 -6.67 6.15 11.00
C THR A 65 -7.31 5.79 9.66
N VAL A 66 -6.51 5.23 8.77
CA VAL A 66 -6.87 4.95 7.38
C VAL A 66 -7.33 3.50 7.26
N THR A 67 -8.56 3.28 6.80
CA THR A 67 -9.08 1.93 6.53
C THR A 67 -8.54 1.42 5.20
N LEU A 68 -7.98 0.21 5.21
CA LEU A 68 -7.43 -0.44 4.03
C LEU A 68 -8.54 -1.09 3.17
N PRO A 69 -8.36 -1.16 1.83
CA PRO A 69 -9.33 -1.83 0.95
C PRO A 69 -9.55 -3.31 1.27
N MET A 70 -8.60 -3.97 1.95
CA MET A 70 -8.78 -5.27 2.56
C MET A 70 -7.89 -5.45 3.79
N ALA A 71 -8.25 -6.40 4.65
CA ALA A 71 -7.38 -6.85 5.72
C ALA A 71 -6.14 -7.54 5.15
N PHE A 72 -4.96 -7.28 5.71
CA PHE A 72 -3.82 -8.18 5.56
C PHE A 72 -4.14 -9.50 6.30
N PRO A 73 -4.10 -10.67 5.64
CA PRO A 73 -4.39 -11.93 6.29
C PRO A 73 -3.54 -12.19 7.55
N ASN A 74 -2.25 -11.91 7.49
CA ASN A 74 -1.27 -12.20 8.53
C ASN A 74 -0.75 -10.93 9.21
N ALA A 75 -0.13 -10.02 8.45
CA ALA A 75 0.52 -8.84 9.04
C ALA A 75 0.64 -7.65 8.07
N LEU A 76 0.53 -6.46 8.66
CA LEU A 76 1.01 -5.22 8.06
C LEU A 76 2.52 -5.10 8.36
N PHE A 77 3.34 -4.90 7.33
CA PHE A 77 4.78 -4.72 7.49
C PHE A 77 5.19 -3.27 7.55
N HIS A 78 4.67 -2.49 6.61
CA HIS A 78 5.09 -1.10 6.42
C HIS A 78 3.97 -0.30 5.78
N ALA A 79 3.92 0.98 6.11
CA ALA A 79 3.12 1.92 5.38
C ALA A 79 3.83 3.28 5.28
N THR A 80 3.50 4.03 4.25
CA THR A 80 3.98 5.39 4.04
C THR A 80 2.84 6.26 3.60
N ALA A 81 2.65 7.36 4.32
CA ALA A 81 1.78 8.42 3.92
C ALA A 81 2.60 9.58 3.33
N ILE A 82 2.03 10.25 2.35
CA ILE A 82 2.56 11.46 1.74
C ILE A 82 1.44 12.51 1.68
N ASP A 83 1.80 13.78 1.56
CA ASP A 83 0.84 14.84 1.31
C ASP A 83 0.02 14.57 0.03
N SER A 84 -1.29 14.81 0.08
CA SER A 84 -2.17 14.65 -1.10
C SER A 84 -2.99 15.89 -1.43
N GLY A 85 -2.46 17.08 -1.15
CA GLY A 85 -3.05 18.32 -1.62
C GLY A 85 -3.40 19.28 -0.51
N ALA A 86 -2.39 19.94 0.04
CA ALA A 86 -2.58 21.31 0.47
C ALA A 86 -2.68 22.21 -0.79
N SER A 87 -3.66 23.12 -0.85
CA SER A 87 -3.84 24.06 -1.97
C SER A 87 -2.56 24.83 -2.30
N ALA A 88 -2.43 25.45 -3.48
CA ALA A 88 -1.30 26.32 -3.81
C ALA A 88 -1.06 27.44 -2.77
N SER A 89 -2.11 27.86 -2.05
CA SER A 89 -2.04 28.79 -0.91
C SER A 89 -1.49 28.18 0.39
N SER A 90 -1.44 26.86 0.49
CA SER A 90 -0.90 26.10 1.63
C SER A 90 0.57 25.68 1.43
N TRP A 91 1.07 25.70 0.18
CA TRP A 91 2.47 25.52 -0.19
C TRP A 91 3.11 26.86 -0.56
N ASN A 92 3.22 27.78 0.39
CA ASN A 92 3.92 29.06 0.18
C ASN A 92 5.45 28.88 0.16
N GLY A 93 5.99 28.07 -0.76
CA GLY A 93 7.43 27.89 -1.01
C GLY A 93 8.25 27.25 0.12
N SER A 94 7.77 27.28 1.37
CA SER A 94 8.48 26.81 2.57
C SER A 94 7.59 25.98 3.50
N ALA A 95 6.40 25.60 3.05
CA ALA A 95 5.43 24.81 3.80
C ALA A 95 5.33 23.37 3.27
N GLY A 96 5.16 22.39 4.14
CA GLY A 96 4.96 20.98 3.77
C GLY A 96 4.47 20.14 4.95
N THR A 97 4.18 18.86 4.70
CA THR A 97 3.85 17.89 5.74
C THR A 97 4.94 16.83 5.88
N THR A 98 5.10 16.31 7.09
CA THR A 98 5.85 15.09 7.36
C THR A 98 4.91 14.09 8.01
N TRP A 99 4.86 12.90 7.44
CA TRP A 99 4.01 11.81 7.94
C TRP A 99 4.86 10.73 8.60
N GLY A 100 4.46 10.33 9.80
CA GLY A 100 5.00 9.18 10.52
C GLY A 100 4.04 8.00 10.47
N PHE A 101 4.56 6.81 10.22
CA PHE A 101 3.81 5.55 10.32
C PHE A 101 3.84 5.04 11.77
N ASP A 102 2.66 4.92 12.38
CA ASP A 102 2.49 4.38 13.73
C ASP A 102 2.10 2.90 13.64
N ILE A 103 3.10 2.02 13.50
CA ILE A 103 2.88 0.57 13.39
C ILE A 103 2.22 -0.01 14.65
N GLY A 104 2.61 0.46 15.84
CA GLY A 104 2.06 -0.02 17.11
C GLY A 104 0.59 0.34 17.32
N GLY A 105 0.15 1.45 16.72
CA GLY A 105 -1.25 1.87 16.69
C GLY A 105 -2.05 1.39 15.47
N SER A 106 -1.43 0.62 14.58
CA SER A 106 -2.06 0.07 13.36
C SER A 106 -2.55 -1.36 13.57
N THR A 107 -3.39 -1.84 12.66
CA THR A 107 -3.93 -3.21 12.67
C THR A 107 -3.83 -3.82 11.26
N ARG A 108 -4.35 -5.04 11.09
CA ARG A 108 -4.45 -5.67 9.77
C ARG A 108 -5.43 -4.98 8.84
N THR A 109 -6.38 -4.20 9.36
CA THR A 109 -7.43 -3.51 8.58
C THR A 109 -7.26 -1.99 8.52
N THR A 110 -6.44 -1.43 9.41
CA THR A 110 -6.27 0.01 9.54
C THR A 110 -4.81 0.39 9.69
N VAL A 111 -4.41 1.49 9.06
CA VAL A 111 -3.09 2.09 9.23
C VAL A 111 -3.24 3.41 9.97
N LYS A 112 -2.50 3.57 11.07
CA LYS A 112 -2.40 4.84 11.78
C LYS A 112 -1.18 5.60 11.30
N VAL A 113 -1.41 6.85 10.89
CA VAL A 113 -0.36 7.79 10.51
C VAL A 113 -0.53 9.10 11.26
N ARG A 114 0.59 9.79 11.48
CA ARG A 114 0.66 11.04 12.24
C ARG A 114 1.29 12.10 11.37
N VAL A 115 0.76 13.31 11.40
CA VAL A 115 1.24 14.42 10.56
C VAL A 115 1.74 15.58 11.41
N LEU A 116 2.90 16.09 11.03
CA LEU A 116 3.34 17.43 11.39
C LEU A 116 3.33 18.29 10.14
N ARG A 117 2.88 19.53 10.28
CA ARG A 117 3.09 20.58 9.29
C ARG A 117 4.36 21.32 9.65
N THR A 118 5.12 21.69 8.64
CA THR A 118 6.31 22.52 8.78
C THR A 118 6.17 23.71 7.87
N THR A 119 6.44 24.92 8.36
CA THR A 119 6.59 26.12 7.54
C THR A 119 7.72 26.97 8.07
N ASN A 120 8.61 27.42 7.18
CA ASN A 120 9.77 28.24 7.55
C ASN A 120 10.57 27.65 8.73
N GLY A 121 10.78 26.34 8.73
CA GLY A 121 11.53 25.63 9.78
C GLY A 121 10.81 25.43 11.12
N THR A 122 9.57 25.91 11.26
CA THR A 122 8.75 25.67 12.46
C THR A 122 7.78 24.52 12.20
N SER A 123 7.72 23.54 13.10
CA SER A 123 6.79 22.41 12.99
C SER A 123 5.67 22.48 14.03
N TRP A 124 4.46 22.13 13.62
CA TRP A 124 3.29 22.05 14.50
C TRP A 124 2.35 20.94 14.05
N VAL A 125 1.47 20.52 14.96
CA VAL A 125 0.39 19.60 14.64
C VAL A 125 -0.59 20.33 13.71
N GLY A 126 -0.63 19.93 12.44
CA GLY A 126 -1.50 20.54 11.45
C GLY A 126 -2.97 20.20 11.72
N THR A 127 -3.84 21.21 11.69
CA THR A 127 -5.29 21.00 11.52
C THR A 127 -5.54 20.23 10.22
N SER A 128 -6.41 19.21 10.22
CA SER A 128 -6.77 18.35 9.07
C SER A 128 -5.90 18.46 7.81
N ALA A 129 -4.93 17.55 7.67
CA ALA A 129 -4.08 17.44 6.48
C ALA A 129 -4.53 16.27 5.59
N ALA A 130 -4.51 16.50 4.28
CA ALA A 130 -4.82 15.46 3.31
C ALA A 130 -3.60 14.60 3.01
N GLY A 131 -3.78 13.30 2.98
CA GLY A 131 -2.72 12.35 2.67
C GLY A 131 -3.13 11.25 1.68
N SER A 132 -2.10 10.66 1.07
CA SER A 132 -2.16 9.43 0.30
C SER A 132 -1.27 8.39 0.94
N LEU A 133 -1.77 7.17 1.07
CA LEU A 133 -1.14 6.07 1.78
C LEU A 133 -0.76 4.98 0.77
N PHE A 134 0.43 4.39 0.96
CA PHE A 134 0.80 3.09 0.44
C PHE A 134 1.13 2.15 1.61
N ALA A 135 0.62 0.93 1.58
CA ALA A 135 0.84 -0.08 2.61
C ALA A 135 1.19 -1.44 1.99
N ILE A 136 2.07 -2.18 2.67
CA ILE A 136 2.51 -3.52 2.29
C ILE A 136 2.37 -4.49 3.46
N GLY A 137 1.93 -5.70 3.14
CA GLY A 137 1.73 -6.79 4.09
C GLY A 137 1.38 -8.08 3.37
N TYR A 138 0.89 -9.07 4.11
CA TYR A 138 0.53 -10.40 3.61
C TYR A 138 -0.45 -11.10 4.55
#